data_AF-A0A5J4Q757-F1
#
_entry.id   AF-A0A5J4Q757-F1
#
_cell.length_a   1.000
_cell.length_b   1.000
_cell.length_c   1.000
_cell.angle_alpha   90.00
_cell.angle_beta   90.00
_cell.angle_gamma   90.00
#
_symmetry.space_group_name_H-M   'P 1'
#
loop_
_entity.id
_entity.type
_entity.pdbx_description
1 polymer ?
#
loop_
_entity_poly.entity_id
_entity_poly.type
_entity_poly.pdbx_seq_one_letter_code
_entity_poly.pdbx_strand_id
1 'polypeptide(L)'
;MSIFNESGISFNFGEGWEYIRFDKDKAYKRVSDALQHTKGIDFIGIYNRQLVIIEVKNFSNHTSDVTTKERLKHEGEKLMTEIAEKVRDSLACISAAAKFFTNNHAF
;
A
#
# COMPACT_ATOMS: atom_id res chain seq x y z
N MET A 1 -3.35 -5.65 -19.75
CA MET A 1 -3.30 -4.37 -19.01
C MET A 1 -4.58 -4.25 -18.20
N SER A 2 -4.48 -4.11 -16.89
CA SER A 2 -5.62 -3.89 -16.00
C SER A 2 -5.60 -2.44 -15.53
N ILE A 3 -6.76 -1.78 -15.56
CA ILE A 3 -6.94 -0.45 -14.97
C ILE A 3 -7.47 -0.67 -13.54
N PHE A 4 -6.87 0.03 -12.59
CA PHE A 4 -7.17 -0.08 -11.17
C PHE A 4 -7.84 1.23 -10.74
N ASN A 5 -9.06 1.16 -10.22
CA ASN A 5 -9.72 2.34 -9.69
C ASN A 5 -9.61 2.32 -8.17
N GLU A 6 -8.96 3.34 -7.60
CA GLU A 6 -8.84 3.54 -6.15
C GLU A 6 -9.18 4.98 -5.81
N SER A 7 -10.14 5.18 -4.89
CA SER A 7 -10.57 6.50 -4.43
C SER A 7 -10.92 7.49 -5.57
N GLY A 8 -11.41 7.02 -6.72
CA GLY A 8 -11.74 7.85 -7.89
C GLY A 8 -10.55 8.19 -8.81
N ILE A 9 -9.38 7.60 -8.57
CA ILE A 9 -8.20 7.69 -9.44
C ILE A 9 -8.02 6.35 -10.17
N SER A 10 -7.75 6.41 -11.47
CA SER A 10 -7.41 5.24 -12.30
C SER A 10 -5.90 5.08 -12.45
N PHE A 11 -5.36 3.95 -12.01
CA PHE A 11 -3.96 3.58 -12.16
C PHE A 11 -3.81 2.54 -13.27
N ASN A 12 -2.82 2.73 -14.12
CA ASN A 12 -2.41 1.76 -15.13
C ASN A 12 -0.90 1.54 -15.03
N PHE A 13 -0.51 0.32 -14.71
CA PHE A 13 0.88 -0.10 -14.72
C PHE A 13 1.21 -0.58 -16.13
N GLY A 14 2.00 0.22 -16.85
CA GLY A 14 2.38 -0.02 -18.24
C GLY A 14 3.41 -1.15 -18.40
N GLU A 15 4.05 -1.17 -19.56
CA GLU A 15 5.11 -2.13 -19.86
C GLU A 15 6.30 -1.98 -18.90
N GLY A 16 6.94 -3.09 -18.54
CA GLY A 16 8.10 -3.13 -17.62
C GLY A 16 7.75 -3.16 -16.14
N TRP A 17 6.46 -3.20 -15.78
CA TRP A 17 6.01 -3.38 -14.40
C TRP A 17 5.67 -4.83 -14.10
N GLU A 18 6.22 -5.32 -12.99
CA GLU A 18 5.71 -6.49 -12.26
C GLU A 18 5.14 -5.99 -10.94
N TYR A 19 3.85 -6.16 -10.65
CA TYR A 19 3.26 -5.57 -9.46
C TYR A 19 2.11 -6.41 -8.90
N ILE A 20 1.78 -6.17 -7.63
CA ILE A 20 0.64 -6.76 -6.93
C ILE A 20 -0.15 -5.68 -6.19
N ARG A 21 -1.47 -5.90 -6.05
CA ARG A 21 -2.30 -5.13 -5.09
C ARG A 21 -2.07 -5.74 -3.71
N PHE A 22 -1.25 -5.10 -2.90
CA PHE A 22 -0.78 -5.69 -1.65
C PHE A 22 -1.91 -5.83 -0.63
N ASP A 23 -2.77 -4.82 -0.51
CA ASP A 23 -3.91 -4.80 0.42
C ASP A 23 -5.00 -5.86 0.12
N LYS A 24 -5.02 -6.39 -1.11
CA LYS A 24 -5.89 -7.49 -1.57
C LYS A 24 -5.19 -8.85 -1.54
N ASP A 25 -3.88 -8.90 -1.33
CA ASP A 25 -3.14 -10.16 -1.35
C ASP A 25 -3.50 -11.05 -0.15
N LYS A 26 -3.58 -12.36 -0.37
CA LYS A 26 -3.97 -13.33 0.66
C LYS A 26 -2.99 -13.36 1.83
N ALA A 27 -1.69 -13.20 1.57
CA ALA A 27 -0.68 -13.20 2.61
C ALA A 27 -0.87 -12.00 3.55
N TYR A 28 -1.11 -10.81 2.98
CA TYR A 28 -1.44 -9.62 3.77
C TYR A 28 -2.74 -9.80 4.55
N LYS A 29 -3.82 -10.27 3.91
CA LYS A 29 -5.11 -10.49 4.60
C LYS A 29 -4.96 -11.39 5.83
N ARG A 30 -4.24 -12.51 5.68
CA ARG A 30 -3.99 -13.42 6.80
C ARG A 30 -3.28 -12.73 7.96
N VAL A 31 -2.29 -11.88 7.68
CA VAL A 31 -1.59 -11.12 8.73
C VAL A 31 -2.50 -10.07 9.35
N SER A 32 -3.23 -9.30 8.55
CA SER A 32 -4.13 -8.26 9.08
C SER A 32 -5.29 -8.83 9.90
N ASP A 33 -5.76 -10.03 9.58
CA ASP A 33 -6.82 -10.71 10.33
C ASP A 33 -6.31 -11.22 11.68
N ALA A 34 -5.03 -11.64 11.76
CA ALA A 34 -4.42 -12.14 12.98
C ALA A 34 -3.87 -11.03 13.89
N LEU A 35 -3.35 -9.94 13.30
CA LEU A 35 -2.74 -8.82 14.00
C LEU A 35 -3.59 -7.57 13.78
N GLN A 36 -4.48 -7.30 14.73
CA GLN A 36 -5.33 -6.11 14.71
C GLN A 36 -4.50 -4.83 14.58
N HIS A 37 -5.05 -3.85 13.85
CA HIS A 37 -4.40 -2.56 13.55
C HIS A 37 -3.20 -2.60 12.59
N THR A 38 -2.84 -3.75 12.04
CA THR A 38 -1.84 -3.82 10.94
C THR A 38 -2.35 -3.07 9.73
N LYS A 39 -1.51 -2.20 9.17
CA LYS A 39 -1.84 -1.45 7.94
C LYS A 39 -1.07 -1.99 6.74
N GLY A 40 -1.64 -1.84 5.56
CA GLY A 40 -1.07 -2.27 4.29
C GLY A 40 -0.97 -1.09 3.33
N ILE A 41 0.09 -1.10 2.53
CA ILE A 41 0.20 -0.30 1.31
C ILE A 41 -0.78 -0.82 0.25
N ASP A 42 -1.14 0.01 -0.72
CA ASP A 42 -2.04 -0.38 -1.79
C ASP A 42 -1.34 -1.28 -2.83
N PHE A 43 -0.13 -0.91 -3.25
CA PHE A 43 0.63 -1.65 -4.26
C PHE A 43 2.10 -1.81 -3.90
N ILE A 44 2.67 -2.90 -4.38
CA ILE A 44 4.12 -3.09 -4.46
C ILE A 44 4.47 -3.67 -5.81
N GLY A 45 5.60 -3.27 -6.36
CA GLY A 45 6.06 -3.77 -7.65
C GLY A 45 7.53 -3.55 -7.92
N ILE A 46 8.00 -4.12 -9.02
CA ILE A 46 9.32 -3.95 -9.59
C ILE A 46 9.14 -3.18 -10.90
N TYR A 47 9.85 -2.07 -11.02
CA TYR A 47 9.95 -1.29 -12.25
C TYR A 47 11.43 -1.06 -12.56
N ASN A 48 11.89 -1.46 -13.74
CA ASN A 48 13.30 -1.29 -14.15
C ASN A 48 14.31 -1.78 -13.07
N ARG A 49 14.04 -2.95 -12.47
CA ARG A 49 14.85 -3.59 -11.40
C ARG A 49 14.87 -2.82 -10.07
N GLN A 50 13.96 -1.88 -9.86
CA GLN A 50 13.79 -1.16 -8.60
C GLN A 50 12.50 -1.60 -7.92
N LEU A 51 12.58 -1.86 -6.61
CA LEU A 51 11.41 -2.10 -5.78
C LEU A 51 10.70 -0.77 -5.54
N VAL A 52 9.40 -0.72 -5.84
CA VAL A 52 8.54 0.44 -5.64
C VAL A 52 7.39 0.05 -4.72
N ILE A 53 7.21 0.85 -3.68
CA ILE A 53 6.13 0.71 -2.69
C ILE A 53 5.21 1.92 -2.85
N ILE A 54 3.91 1.68 -2.99
CA ILE A 54 2.94 2.71 -3.36
C ILE A 54 1.77 2.67 -2.39
N GLU A 55 1.54 3.81 -1.75
CA GLU A 55 0.30 4.14 -1.04
C GLU A 55 -0.34 5.31 -1.76
N VAL A 56 -1.62 5.18 -2.10
CA VAL A 56 -2.40 6.18 -2.82
C VAL A 56 -3.21 7.00 -1.82
N LYS A 57 -3.10 8.32 -1.94
CA LYS A 57 -3.98 9.28 -1.25
C LYS A 57 -4.57 10.25 -2.26
N ASN A 58 -5.89 10.22 -2.40
CA ASN A 58 -6.60 11.15 -3.26
C ASN A 58 -7.07 12.39 -2.47
N PHE A 59 -6.53 13.56 -2.80
CA PHE A 59 -6.99 14.86 -2.27
C PHE A 59 -7.59 15.77 -3.36
N SER A 60 -7.70 15.30 -4.61
CA SER A 60 -7.90 16.10 -5.83
C SER A 60 -9.18 16.93 -5.84
N ASN A 61 -10.20 16.53 -5.08
CA ASN A 61 -11.52 17.18 -5.05
C ASN A 61 -11.86 17.79 -3.67
N HIS A 62 -10.89 17.83 -2.77
CA HIS A 62 -11.06 18.31 -1.39
C HIS A 62 -10.25 19.58 -1.12
N THR A 63 -9.81 20.28 -2.15
CA THR A 63 -9.06 21.53 -2.02
C THR A 63 -9.89 22.69 -1.48
N SER A 64 -11.22 22.59 -1.44
CA SER A 64 -12.13 23.51 -0.76
C SER A 64 -12.58 23.03 0.62
N ASP A 65 -12.34 21.75 0.96
CA ASP A 65 -12.66 21.16 2.25
C ASP A 65 -11.65 21.58 3.31
N VAL A 66 -12.15 22.19 4.38
CA VAL A 66 -11.34 22.71 5.49
C VAL A 66 -10.54 21.58 6.15
N THR A 67 -11.12 20.39 6.29
CA THR A 67 -10.45 19.27 6.95
C THR A 67 -9.26 18.76 6.15
N THR A 68 -9.39 18.70 4.82
CA THR A 68 -8.28 18.33 3.93
C THR A 68 -7.21 19.42 3.90
N LYS A 69 -7.60 20.70 3.90
CA LYS A 69 -6.64 21.81 4.01
C LYS A 69 -5.86 21.76 5.32
N GLU A 70 -6.52 21.53 6.46
CA GLU A 70 -5.83 21.43 7.74
C GLU A 70 -4.92 20.20 7.79
N ARG A 71 -5.38 19.06 7.28
CA ARG A 71 -4.55 17.85 7.23
C ARG A 71 -3.28 18.05 6.42
N LEU A 72 -3.37 18.72 5.27
CA LEU A 72 -2.21 18.99 4.41
C LEU A 72 -1.32 20.13 4.92
N LYS A 73 -1.89 21.15 5.58
CA LYS A 73 -1.16 22.35 6.01
C LYS A 73 -0.55 22.21 7.41
N HIS A 74 -1.24 21.51 8.31
CA HIS A 74 -0.91 21.46 9.74
C HIS A 74 -0.67 20.04 10.25
N GLU A 75 -1.22 19.00 9.61
CA GLU A 75 -1.01 17.60 10.02
C GLU A 75 -0.06 16.82 9.09
N GLY A 76 0.81 17.50 8.33
CA GLY A 76 1.72 16.85 7.39
C GLY A 76 2.59 15.76 8.04
N GLU A 77 3.10 16.00 9.25
CA GLU A 77 3.90 15.01 10.00
C GLU A 77 3.08 13.77 10.38
N LYS A 78 1.83 13.96 10.82
CA LYS A 78 0.92 12.87 11.15
C LYS A 78 0.55 12.06 9.91
N LEU A 79 0.28 12.72 8.79
CA LEU A 79 0.05 12.05 7.50
C LEU A 79 1.26 11.22 7.07
N MET A 80 2.46 11.77 7.19
CA MET A 80 3.70 11.04 6.89
C MET A 80 3.92 9.87 7.85
N THR A 81 3.57 10.03 9.13
CA THR A 81 3.63 8.95 10.13
C THR A 81 2.70 7.80 9.74
N GLU A 82 1.45 8.10 9.36
CA GLU A 82 0.48 7.07 8.92
C GLU A 82 0.97 6.30 7.68
N ILE A 83 1.59 6.99 6.73
CA ILE A 83 2.20 6.37 5.55
C ILE A 83 3.41 5.51 5.96
N ALA A 84 4.26 6.01 6.85
CA ALA A 84 5.42 5.28 7.34
C ALA A 84 5.02 3.99 8.10
N GLU A 85 3.96 4.03 8.90
CA GLU A 85 3.37 2.85 9.55
C GLU A 85 2.92 1.81 8.52
N LYS A 86 2.21 2.23 7.47
CA LYS A 86 1.78 1.35 6.37
C LYS A 86 2.97 0.68 5.68
N VAL A 87 4.02 1.44 5.38
CA VAL A 87 5.24 0.91 4.76
C VAL A 87 5.92 -0.09 5.69
N ARG A 88 6.12 0.26 6.96
CA ARG A 88 6.75 -0.60 7.98
C ARG A 88 6.03 -1.94 8.10
N ASP A 89 4.71 -1.89 8.29
CA ASP A 89 3.88 -3.09 8.49
C ASP A 89 3.86 -3.98 7.24
N SER A 90 3.82 -3.37 6.06
CA SER A 90 3.88 -4.10 4.78
C SER A 90 5.22 -4.82 4.60
N LEU A 91 6.35 -4.16 4.90
CA LEU A 91 7.67 -4.78 4.84
C LEU A 91 7.82 -5.94 5.85
N ALA A 92 7.28 -5.78 7.06
CA ALA A 92 7.27 -6.85 8.06
C ALA A 92 6.45 -8.05 7.56
N CYS A 93 5.28 -7.81 6.98
CA CYS A 93 4.43 -8.85 6.39
C CYS A 93 5.13 -9.58 5.24
N ILE A 94 5.77 -8.85 4.30
CA ILE A 94 6.53 -9.44 3.18
C ILE A 94 7.67 -10.31 3.69
N SER A 95 8.41 -9.82 4.69
CA SER A 95 9.53 -10.55 5.29
C SER A 95 9.08 -11.84 5.97
N ALA A 96 7.92 -11.80 6.65
CA ALA A 96 7.32 -12.99 7.25
C ALA A 96 6.83 -13.96 6.17
N ALA A 97 6.10 -13.47 5.15
CA ALA A 97 5.58 -14.28 4.06
C ALA A 97 6.70 -15.04 3.32
N ALA A 98 7.83 -14.37 3.05
CA ALA A 98 9.00 -15.01 2.44
C ALA A 98 9.53 -16.20 3.28
N LYS A 99 9.59 -16.06 4.61
CA LYS A 99 10.01 -17.15 5.52
C LYS A 99 9.00 -18.29 5.60
N PHE A 100 7.72 -17.98 5.53
CA PHE A 100 6.67 -19.00 5.56
C PHE A 100 6.58 -19.78 4.25
N PHE A 101 6.73 -19.10 3.10
CA PHE A 101 6.69 -19.75 1.78
C PHE A 101 7.84 -20.74 1.58
N THR A 102 9.03 -20.46 2.09
CA THR A 102 10.17 -21.40 2.05
C THR A 102 9.98 -22.65 2.92
N ASN A 103 9.04 -22.63 3.87
CA ASN A 103 8.89 -23.68 4.89
C ASN A 103 7.52 -24.37 4.90
N ASN A 104 6.57 -23.94 4.06
CA ASN A 104 5.22 -24.50 4.04
C ASN A 104 4.59 -24.42 2.65
N HIS A 105 4.49 -25.57 1.96
CA HIS A 105 3.99 -25.70 0.58
C HIS A 105 2.45 -25.57 0.44
N ALA A 106 1.72 -25.32 1.54
CA ALA A 106 0.26 -25.24 1.52
C ALA A 106 -0.30 -23.85 1.10
N PHE A 107 0.53 -23.01 0.48
CA PHE A 107 0.18 -21.66 0.02
C PHE A 107 0.18 -21.58 -1.50
#